data_AF-A0A3M1T6K3-F1
#
_entry.id   AF-A0A3M1T6K3-F1
#
_cell.length_a   1.000
_cell.length_b   1.000
_cell.length_c   1.000
_cell.angle_alpha   90.00
_cell.angle_beta   90.00
_cell.angle_gamma   90.00
#
_symmetry.space_group_name_H-M   'P 1'
#
loop_
_entity.id
_entity.type
_entity.pdbx_description
1 polymer ?
#
loop_
_entity_poly.entity_id
_entity_poly.type
_entity_poly.pdbx_seq_one_letter_code
_entity_poly.pdbx_strand_id
1 'polypeptide(L)'
;MAPAGRRVRRPAARAELLFVTLVVCVVGGEGALALLSPQARSVPHVYEERAEPSYGLRPGAEDVVDNQETRWRIRIDDQGHRVRLRGARQGAPRRTVLALGDSFAFGYGVDYEQSFLALFEDSLPADFALVNAGVPGYGPREYLSVLRSELARAPPPRRSASPPTLATTSPTSFAGEPFAFEGATWSRKRQGSRAG
;
A
#
# COMPACT_ATOMS: atom_id res chain seq x y z
N MET A 1 -34.81 -61.49 -33.41
CA MET A 1 -35.06 -60.11 -33.89
C MET A 1 -35.28 -59.24 -32.65
N ALA A 2 -34.23 -58.58 -32.17
CA ALA A 2 -34.25 -57.83 -30.90
C ALA A 2 -34.40 -56.32 -31.18
N PRO A 3 -35.27 -55.59 -30.47
CA PRO A 3 -35.39 -54.14 -30.69
C PRO A 3 -34.22 -53.41 -30.03
N ALA A 4 -33.55 -52.59 -30.83
CA ALA A 4 -32.48 -51.71 -30.38
C ALA A 4 -33.04 -50.67 -29.39
N GLY A 5 -32.72 -50.84 -28.10
CA GLY A 5 -33.05 -49.89 -27.05
C GLY A 5 -32.39 -48.54 -27.31
N ARG A 6 -33.19 -47.55 -27.68
CA ARG A 6 -32.77 -46.15 -27.88
C ARG A 6 -32.33 -45.59 -26.52
N ARG A 7 -31.04 -45.71 -26.19
CA ARG A 7 -30.43 -45.03 -25.05
C ARG A 7 -30.51 -43.53 -25.32
N VAL A 8 -31.60 -42.90 -24.86
CA VAL A 8 -31.76 -41.46 -24.91
C VAL A 8 -30.62 -40.87 -24.08
N ARG A 9 -29.64 -40.31 -24.77
CA ARG A 9 -28.62 -39.46 -24.15
C ARG A 9 -29.39 -38.30 -23.51
N ARG A 10 -29.39 -38.22 -22.17
CA ARG A 10 -29.99 -37.11 -21.39
C ARG A 10 -28.91 -36.12 -20.87
N PRO A 11 -27.92 -35.68 -21.67
CA PRO A 11 -26.91 -34.73 -21.19
C PRO A 11 -27.55 -33.37 -20.90
N ALA A 12 -28.61 -32.99 -21.62
CA ALA A 12 -29.33 -31.74 -21.39
C ALA A 12 -29.97 -31.67 -20.00
N ALA A 13 -30.71 -32.71 -19.58
CA ALA A 13 -31.32 -32.76 -18.25
C ALA A 13 -30.28 -32.79 -17.11
N ARG A 14 -29.10 -33.39 -17.36
CA ARG A 14 -27.99 -33.37 -16.41
C ARG A 14 -27.34 -31.98 -16.33
N ALA A 15 -27.16 -31.31 -17.47
CA ALA A 15 -26.62 -29.96 -17.52
C ALA A 15 -27.56 -28.96 -16.83
N GLU A 16 -28.87 -29.11 -17.03
CA GLU A 16 -29.89 -28.30 -16.36
C GLU A 16 -29.87 -28.51 -14.84
N LEU A 17 -29.86 -29.76 -14.37
CA LEU A 17 -29.76 -30.05 -12.94
C LEU A 17 -28.48 -29.50 -12.32
N LEU A 18 -27.34 -29.64 -13.02
CA LEU A 18 -26.06 -29.07 -12.58
C LEU A 18 -26.14 -27.54 -12.49
N PHE A 19 -26.73 -26.88 -13.49
CA PHE A 19 -26.90 -25.44 -13.50
C PHE A 19 -27.77 -24.96 -12.33
N VAL A 20 -28.93 -25.58 -12.12
CA VAL A 20 -29.82 -25.25 -10.99
C VAL A 20 -29.12 -25.46 -9.65
N THR A 21 -28.40 -26.58 -9.50
CA THR A 21 -27.64 -26.86 -8.27
C THR A 21 -26.58 -25.79 -8.02
N LEU A 22 -25.87 -25.37 -9.07
CA LEU A 22 -24.84 -24.34 -8.96
C LEU A 22 -25.43 -22.99 -8.57
N VAL A 23 -26.56 -22.60 -9.17
CA VAL A 23 -27.29 -21.38 -8.80
C VAL A 23 -27.73 -21.43 -7.33
N VAL A 24 -28.32 -22.55 -6.89
CA VAL A 24 -28.76 -22.73 -5.49
C VAL A 24 -27.57 -22.66 -4.53
N CYS A 25 -26.44 -23.29 -4.86
CA CYS A 25 -25.24 -23.23 -4.03
C CYS A 25 -24.64 -21.82 -3.97
N VAL A 26 -24.63 -21.07 -5.08
CA VAL A 26 -24.11 -19.69 -5.10
C VAL A 26 -25.01 -18.77 -4.29
N VAL A 27 -26.31 -18.77 -4.56
CA VAL A 27 -27.27 -17.89 -3.86
C VAL A 27 -27.38 -18.27 -2.38
N GLY A 28 -27.48 -19.57 -2.07
CA GLY A 28 -27.54 -20.05 -0.70
C GLY A 28 -26.23 -19.80 0.07
N GLY A 29 -25.09 -19.99 -0.59
CA GLY A 29 -23.77 -19.71 -0.02
C GLY A 29 -23.57 -18.23 0.27
N GLU A 30 -23.90 -17.35 -0.67
CA GLU A 30 -23.83 -15.89 -0.47
C GLU A 30 -24.78 -15.42 0.62
N GLY A 31 -26.02 -15.93 0.65
CA GLY A 31 -26.99 -15.62 1.70
C GLY A 31 -26.52 -16.07 3.09
N ALA A 32 -25.95 -17.26 3.21
CA ALA A 32 -25.37 -17.74 4.46
C ALA A 32 -24.18 -16.88 4.91
N LEU A 33 -23.28 -16.52 3.98
CA LEU A 33 -22.17 -15.62 4.28
C LEU A 33 -22.66 -14.24 4.72
N ALA A 34 -23.66 -13.67 4.03
CA ALA A 34 -24.20 -12.36 4.37
C ALA A 34 -24.85 -12.32 5.77
N LEU A 35 -25.46 -13.42 6.22
CA LEU A 35 -26.10 -13.52 7.53
C LEU A 35 -25.12 -13.86 8.66
N LEU A 36 -24.16 -14.76 8.40
CA LEU A 36 -23.26 -15.29 9.43
C LEU A 36 -21.93 -14.52 9.54
N SER A 37 -21.49 -13.91 8.45
CA SER A 37 -20.24 -13.17 8.36
C SER A 37 -20.41 -11.96 7.44
N PRO A 38 -21.21 -10.95 7.86
CA PRO A 38 -21.38 -9.74 7.09
C PRO A 38 -20.02 -9.06 6.92
N GLN A 39 -19.47 -9.12 5.71
CA GLN A 39 -18.22 -8.45 5.38
C GLN A 39 -18.45 -6.94 5.40
N ALA A 40 -17.85 -6.27 6.38
CA ALA A 40 -17.80 -4.82 6.39
C ALA A 40 -17.03 -4.34 5.15
N ARG A 41 -17.68 -3.54 4.29
CA ARG A 41 -16.98 -2.86 3.19
C ARG A 41 -15.96 -1.91 3.81
N SER A 42 -14.68 -2.14 3.54
CA SER A 42 -13.56 -1.46 4.19
C SER A 42 -12.81 -0.49 3.28
N VAL A 43 -13.40 -0.12 2.14
CA VAL A 43 -12.79 0.84 1.21
C VAL A 43 -12.94 2.24 1.79
N PRO A 44 -11.83 2.96 2.05
CA PRO A 44 -11.91 4.30 2.61
C PRO A 44 -12.55 5.29 1.64
N HIS A 45 -13.44 6.15 2.12
CA HIS A 45 -14.12 7.18 1.34
C HIS A 45 -13.30 8.48 1.29
N VAL A 46 -12.00 8.35 1.04
CA VAL A 46 -11.03 9.47 1.01
C VAL A 46 -10.46 9.71 -0.38
N TYR A 47 -10.95 9.01 -1.39
CA TYR A 47 -10.51 9.16 -2.78
C TYR A 47 -11.51 9.97 -3.59
N GLU A 48 -10.99 10.72 -4.55
CA GLU A 48 -11.76 11.41 -5.58
C GLU A 48 -11.10 11.21 -6.95
N GLU A 49 -11.91 11.20 -8.00
CA GLU A 49 -11.41 11.18 -9.38
C GLU A 49 -10.78 12.53 -9.75
N ARG A 50 -9.73 12.49 -10.57
CA ARG A 50 -8.97 13.65 -11.03
C ARG A 50 -8.48 13.46 -12.47
N ALA A 51 -8.04 14.54 -13.10
CA ALA A 51 -7.56 14.49 -14.48
C ALA A 51 -6.20 13.76 -14.60
N GLU A 52 -5.24 14.12 -13.74
CA GLU A 52 -3.92 13.48 -13.70
C GLU A 52 -3.27 13.67 -12.32
N PRO A 53 -2.92 12.59 -11.59
CA PRO A 53 -3.32 11.19 -11.80
C PRO A 53 -4.85 11.03 -11.87
N SER A 54 -5.33 9.87 -12.33
CA SER A 54 -6.77 9.62 -12.55
C SER A 54 -7.61 9.66 -11.26
N TYR A 55 -6.98 9.54 -10.11
CA TYR A 55 -7.60 9.71 -8.80
C TYR A 55 -6.58 10.34 -7.84
N GLY A 56 -7.04 10.77 -6.66
CA GLY A 56 -6.18 11.19 -5.56
C GLY A 56 -6.95 11.31 -4.25
N LEU A 57 -6.28 11.79 -3.21
CA LEU A 57 -6.90 11.99 -1.90
C LEU A 57 -7.76 13.25 -1.92
N ARG A 58 -9.02 13.12 -1.49
CA ARG A 58 -9.97 14.22 -1.35
C ARG A 58 -9.50 15.17 -0.24
N PRO A 59 -9.27 16.46 -0.53
CA PRO A 59 -8.81 17.42 0.48
C PRO A 59 -9.81 17.58 1.61
N GLY A 60 -9.32 17.69 2.84
CA GLY A 60 -10.13 17.82 4.05
C GLY A 60 -10.91 16.55 4.42
N ALA A 61 -10.67 15.42 3.76
CA ALA A 61 -11.38 14.18 4.05
C ALA A 61 -10.96 13.60 5.40
N GLU A 62 -11.95 13.18 6.18
CA GLU A 62 -11.77 12.36 7.37
C GLU A 62 -12.59 11.09 7.24
N ASP A 63 -12.04 9.95 7.67
CA ASP A 63 -12.75 8.68 7.64
C ASP A 63 -12.29 7.77 8.78
N VAL A 64 -13.11 6.78 9.14
CA VAL A 64 -12.75 5.71 10.07
C VAL A 64 -13.03 4.39 9.38
N VAL A 65 -11.96 3.65 9.11
CA VAL A 65 -12.03 2.33 8.50
C VAL A 65 -12.14 1.32 9.61
N ASP A 66 -13.19 0.51 9.58
CA ASP A 66 -13.43 -0.58 10.52
C ASP A 66 -13.86 -1.82 9.72
N ASN A 67 -12.98 -2.83 9.68
CA ASN A 67 -13.23 -4.09 8.98
C ASN A 67 -13.37 -5.28 9.95
N GLN A 68 -13.70 -5.03 11.21
CA GLN A 68 -13.75 -6.00 12.32
C GLN A 68 -12.40 -6.63 12.72
N GLU A 69 -11.36 -6.54 11.88
CA GLU A 69 -10.00 -6.98 12.18
C GLU A 69 -9.11 -5.83 12.67
N THR A 70 -9.26 -4.68 12.03
CA THR A 70 -8.49 -3.46 12.26
C THR A 70 -9.44 -2.27 12.27
N ARG A 71 -9.10 -1.29 13.11
CA ARG A 71 -9.79 -0.01 13.14
C ARG A 71 -8.77 1.12 13.15
N TRP A 72 -8.84 1.98 12.15
CA TRP A 72 -7.89 3.07 11.97
C TRP A 72 -8.57 4.29 11.35
N ARG A 73 -8.00 5.46 11.58
CA ARG A 73 -8.59 6.75 11.22
C ARG A 73 -7.75 7.47 10.19
N ILE A 74 -8.43 8.04 9.23
CA ILE A 74 -7.87 8.82 8.15
C ILE A 74 -8.25 10.28 8.33
N ARG A 75 -7.26 11.15 8.12
CA ARG A 75 -7.36 12.60 8.03
C ARG A 75 -6.41 13.06 6.92
N ILE A 76 -6.98 13.77 5.97
CA ILE A 76 -6.33 14.42 4.85
C ILE A 76 -6.50 15.93 5.06
N ASP A 77 -5.41 16.69 4.91
CA ASP A 77 -5.50 18.15 5.00
C ASP A 77 -6.09 18.78 3.73
N ASP A 78 -6.23 20.10 3.75
CA ASP A 78 -6.78 20.88 2.62
C ASP A 78 -5.86 20.89 1.38
N GLN A 79 -4.61 20.44 1.53
CA GLN A 79 -3.67 20.31 0.41
C GLN A 79 -3.73 18.92 -0.24
N GLY A 80 -4.41 17.96 0.39
CA GLY A 80 -4.50 16.58 -0.06
C GLY A 80 -3.42 15.68 0.51
N HIS A 81 -2.78 16.07 1.63
CA HIS A 81 -1.73 15.29 2.29
C HIS A 81 -2.27 14.56 3.51
N ARG A 82 -1.72 13.38 3.77
CA ARG A 82 -2.04 12.60 4.96
C ARG A 82 -1.40 13.27 6.18
N VAL A 83 -2.19 13.54 7.22
CA VAL A 83 -1.71 14.22 8.44
C VAL A 83 -2.09 13.48 9.72
N ARG A 84 -1.40 13.84 10.82
CA ARG A 84 -1.73 13.45 12.18
C ARG A 84 -3.15 13.84 12.55
N LEU A 85 -3.77 13.03 13.39
CA LEU A 85 -5.08 13.33 13.98
C LEU A 85 -4.96 14.38 15.08
N ARG A 86 -3.84 14.36 15.82
CA ARG A 86 -3.59 15.25 16.97
C ARG A 86 -2.11 15.64 17.05
N GLY A 87 -1.86 16.82 17.64
CA GLY A 87 -0.52 17.26 17.99
C GLY A 87 0.28 17.72 16.77
N ALA A 88 -0.12 18.86 16.19
CA ALA A 88 0.69 19.54 15.19
C ALA A 88 2.08 19.84 15.76
N ARG A 89 3.11 19.57 14.97
CA ARG A 89 4.48 19.90 15.37
C ARG A 89 4.61 21.41 15.52
N GLN A 90 5.04 21.86 16.70
CA GLN A 90 5.17 23.29 16.98
C GLN A 90 6.42 23.87 16.31
N GLY A 91 6.28 25.03 15.69
CA GLY A 91 7.37 25.75 15.02
C GLY A 91 7.02 26.13 13.58
N ALA A 92 7.73 27.13 13.05
CA ALA A 92 7.66 27.48 11.63
C ALA A 92 8.79 26.73 10.90
N PRO A 93 8.49 25.61 10.22
CA PRO A 93 9.52 24.83 9.53
C PRO A 93 10.17 25.67 8.43
N ARG A 94 11.50 25.56 8.30
CA ARG A 94 12.27 26.25 7.25
C ARG A 94 12.52 25.35 6.05
N ARG A 95 12.38 24.03 6.23
CA ARG A 95 12.66 23.00 5.24
C ARG A 95 11.50 22.01 5.22
N THR A 96 11.22 21.46 4.04
CA THR A 96 10.17 20.47 3.85
C THR A 96 10.78 19.20 3.29
N VAL A 97 10.46 18.07 3.90
CA VAL A 97 10.70 16.73 3.36
C VAL A 97 9.40 16.26 2.75
N LEU A 98 9.40 15.99 1.45
CA LEU A 98 8.25 15.44 0.74
C LEU A 98 8.39 13.92 0.66
N ALA A 99 7.46 13.19 1.27
CA ALA A 99 7.35 11.75 1.14
C ALA A 99 6.38 11.41 0.01
N LEU A 100 6.90 10.67 -0.99
CA LEU A 100 6.14 10.15 -2.12
C LEU A 100 6.05 8.64 -1.99
N GLY A 101 4.89 8.08 -2.29
CA GLY A 101 4.72 6.64 -2.27
C GLY A 101 3.26 6.21 -2.41
N ASP A 102 3.04 4.96 -2.06
CA ASP A 102 1.78 4.25 -2.17
C ASP A 102 1.15 4.01 -0.79
N SER A 103 0.55 2.83 -0.60
CA SER A 103 -0.05 2.38 0.64
C SER A 103 0.94 2.32 1.80
N PHE A 104 2.23 2.05 1.54
CA PHE A 104 3.24 2.02 2.59
C PHE A 104 3.49 3.42 3.14
N ALA A 105 3.75 4.40 2.26
CA ALA A 105 3.93 5.79 2.65
C ALA A 105 2.66 6.36 3.30
N PHE A 106 1.49 6.02 2.77
CA PHE A 106 0.21 6.45 3.34
C PHE A 106 -0.03 5.91 4.77
N GLY A 107 0.57 4.76 5.12
CA GLY A 107 0.28 4.07 6.38
C GLY A 107 -1.07 3.35 6.33
N TYR A 108 -1.36 2.65 5.23
CA TYR A 108 -2.64 1.95 5.07
C TYR A 108 -2.83 0.87 6.15
N GLY A 109 -3.99 0.86 6.81
CA GLY A 109 -4.31 -0.10 7.87
C GLY A 109 -3.96 0.36 9.28
N VAL A 110 -3.36 1.54 9.46
CA VAL A 110 -2.97 2.06 10.78
C VAL A 110 -3.30 3.55 10.93
N ASP A 111 -3.40 4.02 12.18
CA ASP A 111 -3.44 5.46 12.46
C ASP A 111 -2.13 6.11 11.99
N TYR A 112 -2.16 7.38 11.58
CA TYR A 112 -0.97 8.05 11.03
C TYR A 112 0.22 7.96 11.99
N GLU A 113 -0.05 8.15 13.28
CA GLU A 113 0.89 8.13 14.39
C GLU A 113 1.63 6.79 14.54
N GLN A 114 1.11 5.71 13.98
CA GLN A 114 1.72 4.38 14.00
C GLN A 114 2.51 4.08 12.72
N SER A 115 2.43 4.95 11.71
CA SER A 115 3.14 4.77 10.44
C SER A 115 4.64 5.04 10.59
N PHE A 116 5.45 4.44 9.70
CA PHE A 116 6.89 4.71 9.69
C PHE A 116 7.20 6.18 9.40
N LEU A 117 6.33 6.88 8.66
CA LEU A 117 6.50 8.31 8.39
C LEU A 117 6.23 9.15 9.63
N ALA A 118 5.34 8.76 10.54
CA ALA A 118 5.21 9.44 11.82
C ALA A 118 6.46 9.25 12.69
N LEU A 119 7.01 8.03 12.75
CA LEU A 119 8.27 7.77 13.46
C LEU A 119 9.44 8.56 12.86
N PHE A 120 9.49 8.63 11.52
CA PHE A 120 10.48 9.44 10.82
C PHE A 120 10.29 10.92 11.09
N GLU A 121 9.06 11.42 11.03
CA GLU A 121 8.71 12.80 11.39
C GLU A 121 9.22 13.12 12.80
N ASP A 122 8.92 12.29 13.80
CA ASP A 122 9.36 12.51 15.18
C ASP A 122 10.90 12.54 15.32
N SER A 123 11.62 11.83 14.45
CA SER A 123 13.09 11.84 14.41
C SER A 123 13.70 13.06 13.70
N LEU A 124 12.92 13.76 12.87
CA LEU A 124 13.42 14.95 12.17
C LEU A 124 13.71 16.08 13.17
N PRO A 125 14.64 17.01 12.89
CA PRO A 125 14.78 18.22 13.70
C PRO A 125 13.61 19.18 13.48
N ALA A 126 13.37 20.08 14.45
CA ALA A 126 12.19 20.97 14.45
C ALA A 126 12.14 21.98 13.29
N ASP A 127 13.24 22.19 12.56
CA ASP A 127 13.29 23.06 11.38
C ASP A 127 12.77 22.37 10.11
N PHE A 128 12.51 21.07 10.15
CA PHE A 128 11.91 20.29 9.06
C PHE A 128 10.43 20.01 9.32
N ALA A 129 9.63 20.14 8.26
CA ALA A 129 8.29 19.56 8.17
C ALA A 129 8.30 18.35 7.25
N LEU A 130 7.52 17.33 7.59
CA LEU A 130 7.25 16.18 6.73
C LEU A 130 5.90 16.37 6.05
N VAL A 131 5.86 16.26 4.73
CA VAL A 131 4.63 16.25 3.93
C VAL A 131 4.45 14.84 3.40
N ASN A 132 3.39 14.16 3.84
CA ASN A 132 3.05 12.83 3.35
C ASN A 132 2.06 12.92 2.18
N ALA A 133 2.61 12.85 0.96
CA ALA A 133 1.84 12.81 -0.28
C ALA A 133 1.69 11.39 -0.84
N GLY A 134 1.84 10.36 0.01
CA GLY A 134 1.59 8.98 -0.37
C GLY A 134 0.12 8.73 -0.66
N VAL A 135 -0.19 8.00 -1.74
CA VAL A 135 -1.57 7.64 -2.10
C VAL A 135 -1.63 6.15 -2.44
N PRO A 136 -2.45 5.35 -1.75
CA PRO A 136 -2.55 3.92 -1.99
C PRO A 136 -2.83 3.59 -3.46
N GLY A 137 -2.05 2.64 -4.00
CA GLY A 137 -2.17 2.19 -5.39
C GLY A 137 -1.42 3.02 -6.43
N TYR A 138 -0.74 4.11 -6.03
CA TYR A 138 0.13 4.85 -6.93
C TYR A 138 1.39 4.06 -7.30
N GLY A 139 1.92 4.31 -8.50
CA GLY A 139 3.23 3.83 -8.92
C GLY A 139 4.16 4.96 -9.35
N PRO A 140 5.33 4.63 -9.93
CA PRO A 140 6.35 5.61 -10.28
C PRO A 140 5.89 6.76 -11.19
N ARG A 141 4.91 6.51 -12.07
CA ARG A 141 4.36 7.56 -12.96
C ARG A 141 3.52 8.56 -12.16
N GLU A 142 2.69 8.06 -11.27
CA GLU A 142 1.87 8.88 -10.38
C GLU A 142 2.76 9.65 -9.40
N TYR A 143 3.82 9.04 -8.87
CA TYR A 143 4.80 9.72 -8.03
C TYR A 143 5.43 10.93 -8.72
N LEU A 144 5.78 10.80 -10.00
CA LEU A 144 6.30 11.92 -10.79
C LEU A 144 5.28 13.04 -10.98
N SER A 145 4.01 12.68 -11.20
CA SER A 145 2.93 13.67 -11.31
C SER A 145 2.73 14.44 -10.00
N VAL A 146 2.66 13.72 -8.87
CA VAL A 146 2.60 14.33 -7.53
C VAL A 146 3.80 15.22 -7.29
N LEU A 147 5.02 14.74 -7.55
CA LEU A 147 6.25 15.53 -7.38
C LEU A 147 6.18 16.84 -8.16
N ARG A 148 5.75 16.80 -9.42
CA ARG A 148 5.62 18.01 -10.26
C ARG A 148 4.59 18.97 -9.70
N SER A 149 3.43 18.48 -9.26
CA SER A 149 2.38 19.30 -8.63
C SER A 149 2.89 19.97 -7.35
N GLU A 150 3.58 19.23 -6.49
CA GLU A 150 4.11 19.76 -5.23
C GLU A 150 5.23 20.77 -5.46
N LEU A 151 6.14 20.52 -6.42
CA LEU A 151 7.18 21.47 -6.78
C LEU A 151 6.62 22.76 -7.39
N ALA A 152 5.49 22.70 -8.10
CA ALA A 152 4.81 23.87 -8.63
C ALA A 152 4.13 24.71 -7.54
N ARG A 153 3.71 24.07 -6.43
CA ARG A 153 3.12 24.74 -5.25
C ARG A 153 4.17 25.29 -4.30
N ALA A 154 5.32 24.64 -4.22
CA ALA A 154 6.40 25.03 -3.33
C ALA A 154 7.09 26.32 -3.80
N PRO A 155 7.51 27.20 -2.87
CA PRO A 155 8.42 28.28 -3.21
C PRO A 155 9.72 27.69 -3.81
N PRO A 156 10.35 28.39 -4.78
CA PRO A 156 11.52 27.85 -5.47
C PRO A 156 12.59 27.46 -4.44
N PRO A 157 13.23 26.28 -4.62
CA PRO A 157 14.23 25.82 -3.66
C PRO A 157 15.31 26.90 -3.54
N ARG A 158 15.59 27.34 -2.31
CA ARG A 158 16.77 28.18 -2.06
C ARG A 158 17.96 27.38 -2.54
N ARG A 159 18.55 27.76 -3.68
CA ARG A 159 19.76 27.13 -4.20
C ARG A 159 20.78 27.16 -3.06
N SER A 160 21.17 25.99 -2.54
CA SER A 160 22.44 25.91 -1.85
C SER A 160 23.49 26.34 -2.88
N ALA A 161 24.33 27.30 -2.53
CA ALA A 161 25.42 27.77 -3.40
C ALA A 161 26.50 26.68 -3.63
N SER A 162 26.21 25.42 -3.35
CA SER A 162 27.08 24.29 -3.55
C SER A 162 26.24 23.10 -3.99
N PRO A 163 26.57 22.47 -5.14
CA PRO A 163 26.01 21.16 -5.46
C PRO A 163 26.41 20.18 -4.34
N PRO A 164 25.57 19.19 -4.01
CA PRO A 164 26.01 18.09 -3.17
C PRO A 164 27.18 17.43 -3.89
N THR A 165 28.38 17.57 -3.32
CA THR A 165 29.52 16.74 -3.71
C THR A 165 29.10 15.32 -3.39
N LEU A 166 28.71 14.56 -4.42
CA LEU A 166 28.66 13.11 -4.32
C LEU A 166 30.07 12.70 -3.90
N ALA A 167 30.22 12.31 -2.64
CA ALA A 167 31.45 11.71 -2.17
C ALA A 167 31.62 10.42 -2.97
N THR A 168 32.46 10.48 -4.01
CA THR A 168 32.95 9.30 -4.70
C THR A 168 33.80 8.54 -3.69
N THR A 169 33.19 7.73 -2.85
CA THR A 169 33.94 6.75 -2.07
C THR A 169 34.44 5.71 -3.05
N SER A 170 35.71 5.82 -3.44
CA SER A 170 36.43 4.78 -4.16
C SER A 170 36.29 3.44 -3.43
N PRO A 171 36.04 2.32 -4.14
CA PRO A 171 35.87 1.02 -3.51
C PRO A 171 37.26 0.44 -3.21
N THR A 172 37.96 0.94 -2.20
CA THR A 172 39.24 0.35 -1.78
C THR A 172 39.57 0.63 -0.31
N SER A 173 38.76 0.10 0.60
CA SER A 173 39.25 -0.53 1.85
C SER A 173 38.03 -0.97 2.67
N PHE A 174 37.54 -2.17 2.41
CA PHE A 174 36.79 -2.92 3.43
C PHE A 174 37.72 -4.03 3.90
N ALA A 175 38.70 -3.64 4.71
CA ALA A 175 39.55 -4.57 5.44
C ALA A 175 39.09 -4.56 6.90
N GLY A 176 38.38 -5.63 7.27
CA GLY A 176 38.35 -6.23 8.61
C GLY A 176 37.79 -5.41 9.77
N GLU A 177 36.59 -5.78 10.22
CA GLU A 177 36.36 -6.38 11.55
C GLU A 177 35.11 -7.29 11.42
N PRO A 178 35.15 -8.58 11.81
CA PRO A 178 33.99 -9.45 11.69
C PRO A 178 32.96 -9.10 12.77
N PHE A 179 31.77 -8.67 12.35
CA PHE A 179 30.58 -8.70 13.19
C PHE A 179 30.27 -10.16 13.56
N ALA A 180 30.52 -10.54 14.81
CA ALA A 180 30.10 -11.82 15.35
C ALA A 180 28.57 -11.85 15.46
N PHE A 181 27.93 -12.69 14.64
CA PHE A 181 26.52 -13.05 14.79
C PHE A 181 26.48 -14.47 15.37
N GLU A 182 26.30 -14.58 16.69
CA GLU A 182 26.01 -15.86 17.32
C GLU A 182 24.59 -16.31 16.96
N GLY A 183 24.48 -17.54 16.44
CA GLY A 183 23.24 -18.31 16.49
C GLY A 183 22.31 -18.20 15.29
N ALA A 184 22.70 -18.80 14.16
CA ALA A 184 21.75 -19.42 13.22
C ALA A 184 22.47 -20.41 12.30
N THR A 185 22.53 -21.68 12.69
CA THR A 185 23.02 -22.75 11.82
C THR A 185 21.98 -23.09 10.77
N TRP A 186 22.16 -22.63 9.53
CA TRP A 186 21.41 -23.14 8.38
C TRP A 186 22.24 -24.18 7.62
N SER A 187 21.84 -25.45 7.74
CA SER A 187 22.48 -26.59 7.10
C SER A 187 22.21 -26.57 5.59
N ARG A 188 23.22 -26.23 4.78
CA ARG A 188 23.15 -26.31 3.32
C ARG A 188 23.59 -27.72 2.88
N LYS A 189 22.62 -28.59 2.56
CA LYS A 189 22.88 -29.86 1.87
C LYS A 189 23.62 -29.60 0.55
N ARG A 190 24.85 -30.10 0.43
CA ARG A 190 25.56 -30.24 -0.84
C ARG A 190 24.87 -31.34 -1.67
N GLN A 191 24.31 -30.97 -2.82
CA GLN A 191 24.12 -31.93 -3.90
C GLN A 191 25.46 -32.09 -4.63
N GLY A 192 26.05 -33.27 -4.51
CA GLY A 192 27.09 -33.74 -5.42
C GLY A 192 26.49 -34.61 -6.50
N SER A 193 26.98 -34.48 -7.73
CA SER A 193 27.03 -35.53 -8.75
C SER A 193 27.97 -35.01 -9.84
N ARG A 194 29.26 -35.34 -9.78
CA ARG A 194 29.94 -36.50 -10.40
C ARG A 194 30.05 -36.41 -11.92
N ALA A 195 31.31 -36.52 -12.32
CA ALA A 195 31.84 -36.65 -13.66
C ALA A 195 31.33 -37.89 -14.42
N GLY A 196 31.37 -37.75 -15.75
CA GLY A 196 31.24 -38.78 -16.76
C GLY A 196 31.49 -38.12 -18.11
#